data_AF-A0A354DLR0-F1
#
_entry.id   AF-A0A354DLR0-F1
#
_cell.length_a   1.000
_cell.length_b   1.000
_cell.length_c   1.000
_cell.angle_alpha   90.00
_cell.angle_beta   90.00
_cell.angle_gamma   90.00
#
_symmetry.space_group_name_H-M   'P 1'
#
loop_
_entity.id
_entity.type
_entity.pdbx_description
1 polymer ?
#
loop_
_entity_poly.entity_id
_entity_poly.type
_entity_poly.pdbx_seq_one_letter_code
_entity_poly.pdbx_strand_id
1 'polypeptide(L)'
;MDIIQVVGIGLIATILALILKEQKPMFAFLLATVTGVIIFLVVIGKISEVIRVLEKMAAQANLNMIYLDTILKIIGIAYIAEFGAQVTRD
;
A
#
# COMPACT_ATOMS: atom_id res chain seq x y z
N MET A 1 12.41 -5.16 4.46
CA MET A 1 12.41 -3.89 5.22
C MET A 1 11.55 -4.06 6.44
N ASP A 2 12.02 -3.57 7.57
CA ASP A 2 11.19 -3.45 8.76
C ASP A 2 10.22 -2.29 8.61
N ILE A 3 9.12 -2.34 9.36
CA ILE A 3 8.10 -1.28 9.32
C ILE A 3 8.70 0.10 9.63
N ILE A 4 9.68 0.14 10.52
CA ILE A 4 10.43 1.34 10.89
C ILE A 4 11.15 1.95 9.68
N GLN A 5 11.77 1.12 8.83
CA GLN A 5 12.47 1.60 7.64
C GLN A 5 11.50 2.14 6.60
N VAL A 6 10.35 1.49 6.42
CA VAL A 6 9.31 1.94 5.49
C VAL A 6 8.76 3.31 5.91
N VAL A 7 8.44 3.47 7.20
CA VAL A 7 8.00 4.74 7.77
C VAL A 7 9.08 5.82 7.65
N GLY A 8 10.35 5.46 7.90
CA GLY A 8 11.48 6.37 7.75
C GLY A 8 11.63 6.91 6.33
N ILE A 9 11.52 6.06 5.31
CA ILE A 9 11.54 6.48 3.90
C ILE A 9 10.37 7.42 3.60
N GLY A 10 9.16 7.10 4.09
CA GLY A 10 7.98 7.94 3.92
C GLY A 10 8.20 9.34 4.47
N LEU A 11 8.69 9.47 5.71
CA LEU A 11 8.97 10.76 6.35
C LEU A 11 10.02 11.57 5.59
N ILE A 12 11.13 10.93 5.19
CA ILE A 12 12.20 11.60 4.44
C ILE A 12 11.65 12.10 3.09
N ALA A 13 10.89 11.27 2.38
CA ALA A 13 10.30 11.67 1.10
C ALA A 13 9.28 12.80 1.27
N THR A 14 8.46 12.81 2.33
CA THR A 14 7.54 13.91 2.61
C THR A 14 8.29 15.22 2.84
N ILE A 15 9.37 15.21 3.63
CA ILE A 15 10.19 16.41 3.87
C ILE A 15 10.80 16.92 2.56
N LEU A 16 11.37 16.02 1.76
CA LEU A 16 11.96 16.36 0.45
C LEU A 16 10.90 16.90 -0.52
N ALA A 17 9.71 16.31 -0.55
CA ALA A 17 8.60 16.74 -1.39
C ALA A 17 8.13 18.15 -1.00
N LEU A 18 8.02 18.46 0.30
CA LEU A 18 7.65 19.79 0.78
C LEU A 18 8.65 20.86 0.33
N ILE A 19 9.95 20.58 0.43
CA ILE A 19 11.00 21.50 -0.02
C ILE A 19 10.95 21.69 -1.55
N LEU A 20 10.76 20.61 -2.31
CA LEU A 20 10.67 20.68 -3.77
C LEU A 20 9.40 21.38 -4.26
N LYS A 21 8.31 21.33 -3.49
CA LYS A 21 7.01 21.89 -3.89
C LYS A 21 7.09 23.40 -4.12
N GLU A 22 7.94 24.11 -3.38
CA GLU A 22 8.12 25.56 -3.54
C GLU A 22 8.84 25.94 -4.84
N GLN A 23 9.75 25.10 -5.36
CA GLN A 23 10.54 25.41 -6.56
C GLN A 23 10.02 24.73 -7.83
N LYS A 24 9.62 23.46 -7.71
CA LYS A 24 9.29 22.56 -8.83
C LYS A 24 8.19 21.56 -8.40
N PRO A 25 6.92 21.98 -8.35
CA PRO A 25 5.81 21.16 -7.84
C PRO A 25 5.63 19.83 -8.58
N MET A 26 5.90 19.79 -9.88
CA MET A 26 5.84 18.54 -10.67
C MET A 26 6.84 17.48 -10.18
N PHE A 27 8.03 17.88 -9.75
CA PHE A 27 9.02 16.94 -9.21
C PHE A 27 8.68 16.49 -7.80
N ALA A 28 8.05 17.35 -6.98
CA ALA A 28 7.53 16.96 -5.68
C ALA A 28 6.45 15.87 -5.82
N PHE A 29 5.53 16.05 -6.76
CA PHE A 29 4.49 15.06 -7.10
C PHE A 29 5.09 13.73 -7.56
N LEU A 30 6.05 13.77 -8.49
CA LEU A 30 6.76 12.57 -8.96
C LEU A 30 7.47 11.84 -7.81
N LEU A 31 8.15 12.58 -6.94
CA LEU A 31 8.85 12.01 -5.79
C LEU A 31 7.89 11.33 -4.81
N ALA A 32 6.77 11.98 -4.48
CA ALA A 32 5.73 11.42 -3.62
C ALA A 32 5.11 10.17 -4.23
N THR A 33 4.74 10.22 -5.52
CA THR A 33 4.13 9.10 -6.25
C THR A 33 5.08 7.89 -6.32
N VAL A 34 6.33 8.11 -6.74
CA VAL A 34 7.33 7.02 -6.83
C VAL A 34 7.59 6.41 -5.47
N THR A 35 7.72 7.24 -4.42
CA THR A 35 7.92 6.73 -3.06
C THR A 35 6.72 5.91 -2.59
N GLY A 36 5.50 6.40 -2.81
CA GLY A 36 4.26 5.68 -2.49
C GLY A 36 4.17 4.33 -3.18
N VAL A 37 4.50 4.26 -4.48
CA VAL A 37 4.51 3.01 -5.25
C VAL A 37 5.56 2.03 -4.71
N ILE A 38 6.77 2.49 -4.39
CA ILE A 38 7.82 1.63 -3.82
C ILE A 38 7.37 1.08 -2.46
N ILE A 39 6.84 1.92 -1.58
CA ILE A 39 6.33 1.50 -0.27
C ILE A 39 5.21 0.46 -0.44
N PHE A 40 4.27 0.71 -1.35
CA PHE A 40 3.18 -0.21 -1.64
C PHE A 40 3.68 -1.59 -2.10
N LEU A 41 4.63 -1.63 -3.02
CA LEU A 41 5.25 -2.88 -3.50
C LEU A 41 6.00 -3.64 -2.40
N VAL A 42 6.61 -2.94 -1.45
CA VAL A 42 7.26 -3.58 -0.30
C VAL A 42 6.23 -4.19 0.65
N VAL A 43 5.11 -3.49 0.88
CA VAL A 43 4.07 -3.92 1.83
C VAL A 43 3.21 -5.06 1.28
N ILE A 44 2.94 -5.11 -0.03
CA ILE A 44 2.06 -6.13 -0.63
C ILE A 44 2.54 -7.56 -0.38
N GLY A 45 3.87 -7.78 -0.31
CA GLY A 45 4.44 -9.09 0.04
C GLY A 45 4.10 -9.52 1.47
N LYS A 46 4.06 -8.60 2.43
CA LYS A 46 3.66 -8.86 3.82
C LYS A 46 2.17 -9.20 3.93
N ILE A 47 1.34 -8.58 3.10
CA ILE A 47 -0.11 -8.86 3.03
C ILE A 47 -0.35 -10.33 2.63
N SER A 48 0.44 -10.89 1.71
CA SER A 48 0.31 -12.30 1.30
C SER A 48 0.50 -13.27 2.47
N GLU A 49 1.45 -13.01 3.37
CA GLU A 49 1.64 -13.84 4.57
C GLU A 49 0.45 -13.76 5.53
N VAL A 50 -0.14 -12.57 5.69
CA VAL A 50 -1.36 -12.39 6.48
C VAL A 50 -2.54 -13.15 5.86
N ILE A 51 -2.70 -13.07 4.53
CA ILE A 51 -3.75 -13.80 3.80
C ILE A 51 -3.62 -15.30 4.04
N ARG A 52 -2.40 -15.88 3.98
CA ARG A 52 -2.17 -17.30 4.26
C ARG A 52 -2.60 -17.71 5.67
N VAL A 53 -2.40 -16.84 6.66
CA VAL A 53 -2.87 -17.09 8.03
C VAL A 53 -4.39 -17.08 8.08
N LEU A 54 -5.04 -16.12 7.42
CA LEU A 54 -6.50 -16.05 7.34
C LEU A 54 -7.10 -17.28 6.63
N GLU A 55 -6.49 -17.73 5.55
CA GLU A 55 -6.87 -18.96 4.84
C GLU A 55 -6.76 -20.19 5.76
N LYS A 56 -5.67 -20.33 6.51
CA LYS A 56 -5.52 -21.43 7.49
C LYS A 56 -6.60 -21.40 8.56
N MET A 57 -6.91 -20.21 9.10
CA MET A 57 -7.97 -20.05 10.10
C MET A 57 -9.34 -20.39 9.52
N ALA A 58 -9.63 -19.93 8.30
CA ALA A 58 -10.89 -20.23 7.61
C ALA A 58 -11.05 -21.72 7.35
N ALA A 59 -9.97 -22.41 6.94
CA ALA A 59 -9.96 -23.85 6.76
C ALA A 59 -10.27 -24.59 8.06
N GLN A 60 -9.63 -24.19 9.17
CA GLN A 60 -9.86 -24.78 10.49
C GLN A 60 -11.29 -24.55 11.00
N ALA A 61 -11.89 -23.42 10.66
CA ALA A 61 -13.27 -23.10 10.99
C ALA A 61 -14.32 -23.77 10.07
N ASN A 62 -13.90 -24.62 9.12
CA ASN A 62 -14.77 -25.22 8.09
C ASN A 62 -15.56 -24.19 7.27
N LEU A 63 -14.97 -23.02 7.01
CA LEU A 63 -15.57 -22.01 6.14
C LEU A 63 -15.39 -22.38 4.67
N ASN A 64 -16.39 -22.03 3.85
CA ASN A 64 -16.25 -22.11 2.41
C ASN A 64 -15.29 -21.01 1.91
N MET A 65 -14.19 -21.41 1.26
CA MET A 65 -13.15 -20.52 0.76
C MET A 65 -13.65 -19.48 -0.25
N ILE A 66 -14.79 -19.73 -0.92
CA ILE A 66 -15.42 -18.75 -1.82
C ILE A 66 -15.70 -17.43 -1.11
N TYR A 67 -16.13 -17.46 0.16
CA TYR A 67 -16.41 -16.23 0.91
C TYR A 67 -15.14 -15.44 1.19
N LEU A 68 -14.07 -16.12 1.60
CA LEU A 68 -12.78 -15.48 1.87
C LEU A 68 -12.17 -14.89 0.59
N ASP A 69 -12.15 -15.66 -0.51
CA ASP A 69 -11.65 -15.20 -1.81
C ASP A 69 -12.42 -13.97 -2.32
N THR A 70 -13.75 -13.99 -2.18
CA THR A 70 -14.60 -12.85 -2.59
C THR A 70 -14.26 -11.60 -1.78
N ILE A 71 -14.13 -11.71 -0.45
CA ILE A 71 -13.78 -10.58 0.42
C ILE A 71 -12.38 -10.04 0.08
N LEU A 72 -11.39 -10.92 -0.08
CA LEU A 72 -10.02 -10.55 -0.42
C LEU A 72 -9.94 -9.83 -1.77
N LYS A 73 -10.69 -10.29 -2.78
CA LYS A 73 -10.80 -9.62 -4.08
C LYS A 73 -11.39 -8.22 -3.95
N ILE A 74 -12.48 -8.06 -3.20
CA ILE A 74 -13.11 -6.76 -2.98
C ILE A 74 -12.13 -5.80 -2.29
N ILE A 75 -11.44 -6.25 -1.24
CA ILE A 75 -10.45 -5.43 -0.51
C ILE A 75 -9.29 -5.04 -1.44
N GLY A 76 -8.79 -5.98 -2.24
CA GLY A 76 -7.70 -5.71 -3.19
C GLY A 76 -8.07 -4.65 -4.22
N ILE A 77 -9.26 -4.77 -4.84
CA ILE A 77 -9.77 -3.78 -5.79
C ILE A 77 -9.95 -2.42 -5.12
N ALA A 78 -10.56 -2.39 -3.94
CA ALA A 78 -10.79 -1.15 -3.19
C ALA A 78 -9.47 -0.42 -2.86
N TYR A 79 -8.43 -1.15 -2.43
CA TYR A 79 -7.15 -0.55 -2.10
C TYR A 79 -6.43 0.01 -3.34
N ILE A 80 -6.46 -0.71 -4.47
CA ILE A 80 -5.86 -0.21 -5.73
C ILE A 80 -6.61 1.04 -6.22
N ALA A 81 -7.94 1.02 -6.18
CA ALA A 81 -8.77 2.16 -6.57
C ALA A 81 -8.52 3.38 -5.68
N GLU A 82 -8.48 3.20 -4.37
CA GLU A 82 -8.21 4.26 -3.39
C GLU A 82 -6.80 4.83 -3.58
N PHE A 83 -5.78 3.97 -3.74
CA PHE A 83 -4.41 4.41 -3.98
C PHE A 83 -4.30 5.22 -5.28
N GLY A 84 -4.90 4.72 -6.37
CA GLY A 84 -4.93 5.45 -7.64
C GLY A 84 -5.61 6.81 -7.51
N ALA A 85 -6.76 6.87 -6.83
CA ALA A 85 -7.50 8.11 -6.61
C ALA A 85 -6.69 9.12 -5.78
N GLN A 86 -6.04 8.66 -4.70
CA GLN A 86 -5.21 9.52 -3.84
C GLN A 86 -3.98 10.06 -4.59
N VAL A 87 -3.33 9.24 -5.41
CA VAL A 87 -2.19 9.68 -6.23
C VAL A 87 -2.60 10.74 -7.25
N THR A 88 -3.82 10.72 -7.78
CA THR A 88 -4.27 11.72 -8.77
C THR A 88 -4.91 12.98 -8.18
N ARG A 89 -5.13 13.01 -6.87
CA ARG A 89 -5.89 14.08 -6.20
C ARG A 89 -5.01 15.23 -5.69
N ASP A 90 -3.69 15.07 -5.73
CA ASP A 90 -2.67 16.03 -5.28
C ASP A 90 -1.92 16.68 -6.47
#